data_AF-A0A7M4DAM7-F1
#
_entry.id   AF-A0A7M4DAM7-F1
#
_cell.length_a   1.000
_cell.length_b   1.000
_cell.length_c   1.000
_cell.angle_alpha   90.00
_cell.angle_beta   90.00
_cell.angle_gamma   90.00
#
_symmetry.space_group_name_H-M   'P 1'
#
loop_
_entity.id
_entity.type
_entity.pdbx_description
1 polymer ?
#
loop_
_entity_poly.entity_id
_entity_poly.type
_entity_poly.pdbx_seq_one_letter_code
_entity_poly.pdbx_strand_id
1 'polypeptide(L)'
;MITRGLIIGKIVDDIAGLKYQIQTRNRLQLYDLTKVCEDFCREVLNLVYNLNLTNLNNERVNQPGIDLGDKRKKVAYQITSAKYSPKIKATLEAITDEQKNDFELFIVFILGEKATSYTIDETLLNEFSFKTDKNILDLDDLLKDIMVADIEILDSLYSLFQREFRQVRIELEPVDSEGNFESSLYNQLEQIPNKRPENANKLSELFDDDGFDDSTINLNTIQELYSKLSKIPRVTRELIPIIVERGAKKHFNHMYDEYGILPQVLKNSLRFTDNELNSEIAILTDADIIYFGENYIGEILHHYITLTDMTINALIDWSLENNISIRKMFNTMDWTVLDE
;
A
#
# COMPACT_ATOMS: atom_id res chain seq x y z
N MET A 1 -4.28 5.03 -6.60
CA MET A 1 -4.93 5.70 -5.44
C MET A 1 -5.75 4.68 -4.70
N ILE A 2 -5.40 4.40 -3.43
CA ILE A 2 -6.25 3.59 -2.55
C ILE A 2 -7.50 4.42 -2.27
N THR A 3 -8.69 3.82 -2.38
CA THR A 3 -9.95 4.54 -2.13
C THR A 3 -10.13 4.77 -0.62
N ARG A 4 -10.80 5.86 -0.22
CA ARG A 4 -11.12 6.15 1.19
C ARG A 4 -11.73 4.94 1.92
N GLY A 5 -12.62 4.22 1.24
CA GLY A 5 -13.26 3.02 1.78
C GLY A 5 -12.27 1.89 2.09
N LEU A 6 -11.25 1.67 1.25
CA LEU A 6 -10.20 0.68 1.50
C LEU A 6 -9.32 1.09 2.68
N ILE A 7 -8.96 2.39 2.81
CA ILE A 7 -8.15 2.89 3.93
C ILE A 7 -8.90 2.69 5.25
N ILE A 8 -10.14 3.17 5.32
CA ILE A 8 -10.97 3.06 6.53
C ILE A 8 -11.19 1.58 6.87
N GLY A 9 -11.55 0.74 5.90
CA GLY A 9 -11.74 -0.69 6.12
C GLY A 9 -10.51 -1.34 6.75
N LYS A 10 -9.32 -1.04 6.22
CA LYS A 10 -8.08 -1.60 6.75
C LYS A 10 -7.77 -1.13 8.18
N ILE A 11 -7.96 0.17 8.47
CA ILE A 11 -7.75 0.72 9.81
C ILE A 11 -8.72 0.07 10.81
N VAL A 12 -9.99 -0.08 10.44
CA VAL A 12 -11.01 -0.75 11.27
C VAL A 12 -10.60 -2.18 11.58
N ASP A 13 -10.18 -2.94 10.57
CA ASP A 13 -9.75 -4.34 10.74
C ASP A 13 -8.53 -4.45 11.67
N ASP A 14 -7.55 -3.56 11.52
CA ASP A 14 -6.34 -3.55 12.36
C ASP A 14 -6.64 -3.17 13.82
N ILE A 15 -7.48 -2.15 14.06
CA ILE A 15 -7.91 -1.78 15.42
C ILE A 15 -8.71 -2.94 16.05
N ALA A 16 -9.59 -3.59 15.30
CA ALA A 16 -10.35 -4.75 15.78
C ALA A 16 -9.41 -5.91 16.17
N GLY A 17 -8.41 -6.20 15.34
CA GLY A 17 -7.36 -7.18 15.63
C GLY A 17 -6.59 -6.85 16.92
N LEU A 18 -6.17 -5.59 17.09
CA LEU A 18 -5.49 -5.12 18.28
C LEU A 18 -6.36 -5.25 19.54
N LYS A 19 -7.62 -4.81 19.48
CA LYS A 19 -8.61 -4.95 20.55
C LYS A 19 -8.69 -6.41 21.02
N TYR A 20 -8.81 -7.35 20.08
CA TYR A 20 -8.87 -8.78 20.38
C TYR A 20 -7.58 -9.32 21.01
N GLN A 21 -6.41 -8.92 20.50
CA GLN A 21 -5.11 -9.34 21.05
C GLN A 21 -4.91 -8.83 22.49
N ILE A 22 -5.22 -7.56 22.75
CA ILE A 22 -5.13 -6.95 24.08
C ILE A 22 -6.06 -7.67 25.06
N GLN A 23 -7.32 -7.92 24.68
CA GLN A 23 -8.28 -8.65 25.52
C GLN A 23 -7.79 -10.06 25.85
N THR A 24 -7.28 -10.78 24.84
CA THR A 24 -6.79 -12.15 24.99
C THR A 24 -5.58 -12.20 25.93
N ARG A 25 -4.60 -11.32 25.75
CA ARG A 25 -3.39 -11.28 26.57
C ARG A 25 -3.64 -10.84 28.00
N ASN A 26 -4.51 -9.86 28.22
CA ASN A 26 -4.94 -9.48 29.58
C ASN A 26 -5.57 -10.65 30.32
N ARG A 27 -6.42 -11.46 29.65
CA ARG A 27 -6.99 -12.68 30.23
C ARG A 27 -5.92 -13.71 30.62
N LEU A 28 -4.82 -13.76 29.88
CA LEU A 28 -3.66 -14.61 30.15
C LEU A 28 -2.64 -13.97 31.11
N GLN A 29 -2.94 -12.79 31.67
CA GLN A 29 -2.05 -12.03 32.57
C GLN A 29 -0.70 -11.63 31.92
N LEU A 30 -0.69 -11.45 30.59
CA LEU A 30 0.46 -10.98 29.82
C LEU A 30 0.33 -9.48 29.56
N TYR A 31 1.00 -8.64 30.36
CA TYR A 31 0.80 -7.18 30.34
C TYR A 31 1.79 -6.39 29.47
N ASP A 32 2.82 -7.04 28.92
CA ASP A 32 3.90 -6.40 28.16
C ASP A 32 3.42 -5.61 26.93
N LEU A 33 2.28 -6.02 26.36
CA LEU A 33 1.67 -5.34 25.21
C LEU A 33 1.14 -3.95 25.57
N THR A 34 0.75 -3.70 26.83
CA THR A 34 0.11 -2.44 27.25
C THR A 34 1.02 -1.24 27.00
N LYS A 35 2.33 -1.37 27.29
CA LYS A 35 3.30 -0.30 27.08
C LYS A 35 3.51 0.02 25.59
N VAL A 36 3.56 -1.00 24.75
CA VAL A 36 3.62 -0.83 23.29
C VAL A 36 2.34 -0.16 22.78
N CYS A 37 1.19 -0.54 23.32
CA CYS A 37 -0.09 0.09 23.00
C CYS A 37 -0.18 1.55 23.45
N GLU A 38 0.46 1.95 24.54
CA GLU A 38 0.51 3.35 24.99
C GLU A 38 1.21 4.24 23.96
N ASP A 39 2.39 3.86 23.50
CA ASP A 39 3.15 4.63 22.50
C ASP A 39 2.40 4.66 21.15
N PHE A 40 1.79 3.54 20.76
CA PHE A 40 0.95 3.48 19.58
C PHE A 40 -0.28 4.40 19.70
N CYS A 41 -1.00 4.34 20.83
CA CYS A 41 -2.17 5.21 21.06
C CYS A 41 -1.77 6.68 21.07
N ARG A 42 -0.61 7.03 21.65
CA ARG A 42 -0.08 8.40 21.61
C ARG A 42 0.00 8.92 20.18
N GLU A 43 0.60 8.15 19.27
CA GLU A 43 0.76 8.58 17.87
C GLU A 43 -0.58 8.70 17.15
N VAL A 44 -1.50 7.76 17.37
CA VAL A 44 -2.85 7.82 16.78
C VAL A 44 -3.64 9.02 17.31
N LEU A 45 -3.65 9.24 18.63
CA LEU A 45 -4.34 10.36 19.27
C LEU A 45 -3.77 11.71 18.82
N ASN A 46 -2.44 11.80 18.64
CA ASN A 46 -1.79 13.00 18.11
C ASN A 46 -2.28 13.33 16.70
N LEU A 47 -2.42 12.33 15.83
CA LEU A 47 -2.91 12.53 14.47
C LEU A 47 -4.39 12.89 14.43
N VAL A 48 -5.24 12.15 15.14
CA VAL A 48 -6.70 12.32 15.08
C VAL A 48 -7.16 13.62 15.74
N TYR A 49 -6.57 13.98 16.88
CA TYR A 49 -6.99 15.15 17.66
C TYR A 49 -6.03 16.35 17.53
N ASN A 50 -5.05 16.26 16.62
CA ASN A 50 -4.01 17.27 16.41
C ASN A 50 -3.29 17.64 17.71
N LEU A 51 -2.88 16.64 18.49
CA LEU A 51 -2.21 16.82 19.78
C LEU A 51 -0.70 16.62 19.66
N ASN A 52 0.02 17.00 20.72
CA ASN A 52 1.44 16.69 20.89
C ASN A 52 1.67 16.01 22.24
N LEU A 53 1.00 14.88 22.45
CA LEU A 53 1.12 14.03 23.61
C LEU A 53 2.54 13.46 23.71
N THR A 54 3.14 13.56 24.89
CA THR A 54 4.38 12.88 25.26
C THR A 54 4.13 11.87 26.37
N ASN A 55 4.96 10.83 26.45
CA ASN A 55 4.88 9.86 27.55
C ASN A 55 5.47 10.48 28.81
N LEU A 56 4.64 10.64 29.84
CA LEU A 56 5.02 11.30 31.08
C LEU A 56 5.97 10.45 31.94
N ASN A 57 5.93 9.12 31.76
CA ASN A 57 6.86 8.21 32.44
C ASN A 57 8.32 8.39 31.98
N ASN A 58 8.57 9.04 30.84
CA ASN A 58 9.93 9.39 30.40
C ASN A 58 10.50 10.61 31.16
N GLU A 59 9.65 11.50 31.66
CA GLU A 59 10.05 12.67 32.45
C GLU A 59 10.19 12.29 33.94
N ARG A 60 9.29 11.45 34.45
CA ARG A 60 9.30 10.96 35.83
C ARG A 60 8.79 9.52 35.88
N VAL A 61 9.67 8.59 36.26
CA VAL A 61 9.34 7.16 36.37
C VAL A 61 8.18 6.97 37.37
N ASN A 62 7.17 6.18 36.96
CA ASN A 62 5.95 5.89 37.73
C ASN A 62 5.08 7.13 37.98
N GLN A 63 4.76 7.88 36.92
CA GLN A 63 3.83 8.99 37.00
C GLN A 63 2.46 8.49 37.47
N PRO A 64 1.91 8.99 38.60
CA PRO A 64 0.63 8.52 39.10
C PRO A 64 -0.52 9.11 38.26
N GLY A 65 -1.49 8.25 37.93
CA GLY A 65 -2.81 8.62 37.40
C GLY A 65 -2.88 9.09 35.94
N ILE A 66 -1.77 9.37 35.26
CA ILE A 66 -1.75 9.80 33.84
C ILE A 66 -0.51 9.23 33.14
N ASP A 67 -0.68 8.77 31.90
CA ASP A 67 0.41 8.15 31.12
C ASP A 67 0.93 9.11 30.04
N LEU A 68 0.03 9.84 29.37
CA LEU A 68 0.34 10.75 28.27
C LEU A 68 -0.14 12.16 28.58
N GLY A 69 0.59 13.18 28.13
CA GLY A 69 0.18 14.58 28.32
C GLY A 69 0.66 15.52 27.22
N ASP A 70 -0.18 16.50 26.89
CA ASP A 70 0.15 17.66 26.05
C ASP A 70 -0.01 18.92 26.90
N LYS A 71 1.11 19.43 27.41
CA LYS A 71 1.14 20.63 28.27
C LYS A 71 0.71 21.91 27.52
N ARG A 72 0.78 21.95 26.18
CA ARG A 72 0.38 23.13 25.40
C ARG A 72 -1.12 23.22 25.27
N LYS A 73 -1.76 22.09 24.97
CA LYS A 73 -3.23 21.99 24.90
C LYS A 73 -3.87 21.65 26.26
N LYS A 74 -3.06 21.42 27.29
CA LYS A 74 -3.45 21.08 28.66
C LYS A 74 -4.37 19.86 28.73
N VAL A 75 -4.07 18.84 27.93
CA VAL A 75 -4.82 17.58 27.89
C VAL A 75 -3.93 16.43 28.40
N ALA A 76 -4.47 15.58 29.25
CA ALA A 76 -3.82 14.37 29.73
C ALA A 76 -4.68 13.13 29.50
N TYR A 77 -4.03 12.03 29.18
CA TYR A 77 -4.65 10.73 28.98
C TYR A 77 -4.09 9.69 29.95
N GLN A 78 -4.98 8.95 30.59
CA GLN A 78 -4.67 7.65 31.16
C GLN A 78 -5.05 6.59 30.11
N ILE A 79 -4.09 5.78 29.68
CA ILE A 79 -4.33 4.60 28.85
C ILE A 79 -4.52 3.40 29.78
N THR A 80 -5.56 2.59 29.54
CA THR A 80 -5.79 1.40 30.37
C THR A 80 -6.60 0.33 29.66
N SER A 81 -6.43 -0.93 30.04
CA SER A 81 -7.33 -2.03 29.65
C SER A 81 -8.47 -2.24 30.64
N ALA A 82 -8.42 -1.61 31.83
CA ALA A 82 -9.39 -1.81 32.90
C ALA A 82 -10.57 -0.82 32.80
N LYS A 83 -11.80 -1.36 32.75
CA LYS A 83 -13.01 -0.58 32.49
C LYS A 83 -13.91 -0.30 33.69
N TYR A 84 -13.50 -0.68 34.90
CA TYR A 84 -14.39 -0.65 36.07
C TYR A 84 -14.31 0.70 36.82
N SER A 85 -15.43 1.14 37.41
CA SER A 85 -15.50 2.42 38.15
C SER A 85 -14.43 2.60 39.24
N PRO A 86 -14.03 1.57 40.01
CA PRO A 86 -12.93 1.71 40.97
C PRO A 86 -11.60 2.11 40.32
N LYS A 87 -11.32 1.66 39.09
CA LYS A 87 -10.11 2.05 38.36
C LYS A 87 -10.17 3.52 37.97
N ILE A 88 -11.29 3.99 37.43
CA ILE A 88 -11.46 5.39 37.05
C ILE A 88 -11.35 6.30 38.28
N LYS A 89 -12.00 5.92 39.38
CA LYS A 89 -11.89 6.62 40.67
C LYS A 89 -10.43 6.69 41.14
N ALA A 90 -9.74 5.55 41.17
CA ALA A 90 -8.34 5.50 41.59
C ALA A 90 -7.42 6.34 40.69
N THR A 91 -7.71 6.40 39.38
CA THR A 91 -7.00 7.25 38.44
C THR A 91 -7.17 8.73 38.79
N LEU A 92 -8.41 9.19 39.02
CA LEU A 92 -8.68 10.58 39.40
C LEU A 92 -8.07 10.96 40.76
N GLU A 93 -8.18 10.08 41.76
CA GLU A 93 -7.60 10.30 43.10
C GLU A 93 -6.06 10.32 43.08
N ALA A 94 -5.43 9.69 42.08
CA ALA A 94 -3.98 9.68 41.91
C ALA A 94 -3.42 10.93 41.23
N ILE A 95 -4.27 11.80 40.66
CA ILE A 95 -3.83 13.04 40.01
C ILE A 95 -3.31 14.01 41.05
N THR A 96 -2.07 14.47 40.87
CA THR A 96 -1.40 15.39 41.80
C THR A 96 -1.79 16.84 41.54
N ASP A 97 -1.62 17.72 42.53
CA ASP A 97 -1.87 19.15 42.36
C ASP A 97 -0.95 19.80 41.31
N GLU A 98 0.26 19.27 41.12
CA GLU A 98 1.15 19.67 40.02
C GLU A 98 0.51 19.38 38.66
N GLN A 99 -0.05 18.17 38.47
CA GLN A 99 -0.72 17.78 37.24
C GLN A 99 -2.00 18.58 36.99
N LYS A 100 -2.73 18.97 38.05
CA LYS A 100 -3.89 19.87 37.94
C LYS A 100 -3.51 21.27 37.45
N ASN A 101 -2.28 21.71 37.68
CA ASN A 101 -1.78 22.99 37.15
C ASN A 101 -1.36 22.86 35.67
N ASP A 102 -0.81 21.71 35.29
CA ASP A 102 -0.34 21.43 33.94
C ASP A 102 -1.47 21.08 32.96
N PHE A 103 -2.54 20.45 33.44
CA PHE A 103 -3.62 19.91 32.62
C PHE A 103 -5.00 20.33 33.13
N GLU A 104 -5.88 20.67 32.18
CA GLU A 104 -7.27 21.06 32.44
C GLU A 104 -8.25 19.95 32.03
N LEU A 105 -7.91 19.19 30.98
CA LEU A 105 -8.74 18.11 30.45
C LEU A 105 -8.10 16.76 30.71
N PHE A 106 -8.77 15.93 31.52
CA PHE A 106 -8.37 14.55 31.80
C PHE A 106 -9.27 13.58 31.04
N ILE A 107 -8.65 12.64 30.32
CA ILE A 107 -9.35 11.60 29.56
C ILE A 107 -8.83 10.24 30.00
N VAL A 108 -9.73 9.29 30.22
CA VAL A 108 -9.38 7.88 30.36
C VAL A 108 -9.68 7.18 29.05
N PHE A 109 -8.65 6.66 28.41
CA PHE A 109 -8.73 5.92 27.16
C PHE A 109 -8.64 4.42 27.43
N ILE A 110 -9.71 3.70 27.11
CA ILE A 110 -9.84 2.27 27.34
C ILE A 110 -9.46 1.52 26.07
N LEU A 111 -8.39 0.72 26.13
CA LEU A 111 -7.90 -0.11 25.02
C LEU A 111 -8.84 -1.28 24.66
N GLY A 112 -9.83 -1.56 25.51
CA GLY A 112 -10.87 -2.54 25.29
C GLY A 112 -12.20 -1.88 24.98
N GLU A 113 -13.27 -2.39 25.60
CA GLU A 113 -14.59 -1.76 25.57
C GLU A 113 -14.81 -1.02 26.87
N LYS A 114 -15.32 0.20 26.80
CA LYS A 114 -15.75 0.91 28.02
C LYS A 114 -17.00 0.27 28.63
N ALA A 115 -17.26 0.55 29.90
CA ALA A 115 -18.47 0.09 30.58
C ALA A 115 -19.68 0.92 30.13
N THR A 116 -20.87 0.34 30.18
CA THR A 116 -22.13 1.03 29.84
C THR A 116 -22.48 2.14 30.82
N SER A 117 -22.02 2.04 32.07
CA SER A 117 -22.26 3.03 33.11
C SER A 117 -21.12 3.02 34.14
N TYR A 118 -20.86 4.18 34.74
CA TYR A 118 -19.84 4.36 35.76
C TYR A 118 -20.46 4.97 37.02
N THR A 119 -20.20 4.36 38.17
CA THR A 119 -20.63 4.88 39.48
C THR A 119 -19.42 5.51 40.17
N ILE A 120 -19.32 6.83 40.10
CA ILE A 120 -18.23 7.62 40.67
C ILE A 120 -18.86 8.76 41.47
N ASP A 121 -18.22 9.15 42.57
CA ASP A 121 -18.69 10.23 43.42
C ASP A 121 -18.76 11.57 42.66
N GLU A 122 -19.89 12.27 42.73
CA GLU A 122 -20.11 13.53 42.01
C GLU A 122 -19.15 14.65 42.45
N THR A 123 -18.72 14.66 43.71
CA THR A 123 -17.77 15.68 44.20
C THR A 123 -16.42 15.52 43.50
N LEU A 124 -15.97 14.28 43.33
CA LEU A 124 -14.74 13.96 42.61
C LEU A 124 -14.87 14.30 41.12
N LEU A 125 -16.01 13.96 40.48
CA LEU A 125 -16.24 14.33 39.08
C LEU A 125 -16.23 15.85 38.88
N ASN A 126 -16.86 16.60 39.77
CA ASN A 126 -16.91 18.06 39.70
C ASN A 126 -15.54 18.71 39.94
N GLU A 127 -14.71 18.15 40.82
CA GLU A 127 -13.34 18.63 41.07
C GLU A 127 -12.50 18.65 39.78
N PHE A 128 -12.66 17.64 38.92
CA PHE A 128 -11.93 17.51 37.66
C PHE A 128 -12.72 17.96 36.43
N SER A 129 -13.93 18.52 36.61
CA SER A 129 -14.89 18.76 35.52
C SER A 129 -15.09 17.54 34.59
N PHE A 130 -14.99 16.34 35.17
CA PHE A 130 -14.94 15.07 34.45
C PHE A 130 -16.34 14.54 34.17
N LYS A 131 -16.66 14.32 32.89
CA LYS A 131 -17.94 13.77 32.44
C LYS A 131 -17.74 12.37 31.90
N THR A 132 -18.37 11.38 32.51
CA THR A 132 -18.14 9.96 32.18
C THR A 132 -18.50 9.60 30.74
N ASP A 133 -19.42 10.33 30.10
CA ASP A 133 -19.82 10.17 28.71
C ASP A 133 -18.83 10.80 27.70
N LYS A 134 -18.00 11.76 28.13
CA LYS A 134 -17.07 12.51 27.25
C LYS A 134 -15.61 12.24 27.53
N ASN A 135 -15.27 12.04 28.79
CA ASN A 135 -13.91 11.88 29.28
C ASN A 135 -13.50 10.42 29.41
N ILE A 136 -14.41 9.47 29.13
CA ILE A 136 -14.08 8.06 29.00
C ILE A 136 -14.31 7.65 27.55
N LEU A 137 -13.19 7.46 26.86
CA LEU A 137 -13.15 7.08 25.45
C LEU A 137 -12.64 5.65 25.32
N ASP A 138 -13.05 4.97 24.25
CA ASP A 138 -12.46 3.70 23.86
C ASP A 138 -12.10 3.69 22.37
N LEU A 139 -11.65 2.53 21.88
CA LEU A 139 -11.30 2.34 20.48
C LEU A 139 -12.49 2.52 19.54
N ASP A 140 -13.72 2.26 19.98
CA ASP A 140 -14.91 2.42 19.15
C ASP A 140 -15.27 3.90 18.98
N ASP A 141 -15.02 4.73 19.99
CA ASP A 141 -15.13 6.19 19.86
C ASP A 141 -14.05 6.75 18.92
N LEU A 142 -12.80 6.31 19.09
CA LEU A 142 -11.70 6.70 18.22
C LEU A 142 -11.99 6.34 16.75
N LEU A 143 -12.54 5.15 16.50
CA LEU A 143 -12.91 4.71 15.15
C LEU A 143 -13.97 5.61 14.52
N LYS A 144 -14.96 6.08 15.29
CA LYS A 144 -15.98 7.02 14.79
C LYS A 144 -15.36 8.32 14.33
N ASP A 145 -14.39 8.83 15.09
CA ASP A 145 -13.69 10.07 14.75
C ASP A 145 -12.78 9.89 13.52
N ILE A 146 -12.12 8.72 13.40
CA ILE A 146 -11.34 8.36 12.20
C ILE A 146 -12.23 8.30 10.95
N MET A 147 -13.44 7.74 11.03
CA MET A 147 -14.33 7.62 9.87
C MET A 147 -14.70 8.97 9.22
N VAL A 148 -14.71 10.04 10.02
CA VAL A 148 -15.04 11.40 9.56
C VAL A 148 -13.80 12.28 9.35
N ALA A 149 -12.59 11.76 9.57
CA ALA A 149 -11.35 12.49 9.39
C ALA A 149 -11.07 12.81 7.91
N ASP A 150 -10.32 13.88 7.68
CA ASP A 150 -9.88 14.29 6.34
C ASP A 150 -8.86 13.30 5.74
N ILE A 151 -8.73 13.32 4.42
CA ILE A 151 -7.94 12.32 3.69
C ILE A 151 -6.46 12.33 4.09
N GLU A 152 -5.91 13.51 4.40
CA GLU A 152 -4.52 13.67 4.84
C GLU A 152 -4.25 12.97 6.18
N ILE A 153 -5.23 13.01 7.09
CA ILE A 153 -5.16 12.31 8.39
C ILE A 153 -5.28 10.81 8.15
N LEU A 154 -6.20 10.39 7.28
CA LEU A 154 -6.37 8.98 6.93
C LEU A 154 -5.12 8.37 6.29
N ASP A 155 -4.46 9.07 5.38
CA ASP A 155 -3.21 8.61 4.76
C ASP A 155 -2.07 8.52 5.79
N SER A 156 -2.00 9.48 6.71
CA SER A 156 -1.01 9.48 7.80
C SER A 156 -1.25 8.32 8.77
N LEU A 157 -2.52 8.09 9.15
CA LEU A 157 -2.92 6.95 9.99
C LEU A 157 -2.66 5.63 9.27
N TYR A 158 -3.03 5.50 8.01
CA TYR A 158 -2.78 4.30 7.23
C TYR A 158 -1.29 3.97 7.19
N SER A 159 -0.45 4.98 6.97
CA SER A 159 1.02 4.83 6.98
C SER A 159 1.55 4.44 8.36
N LEU A 160 1.02 5.04 9.44
CA LEU A 160 1.35 4.68 10.82
C LEU A 160 1.00 3.23 11.12
N PHE A 161 -0.23 2.80 10.82
CA PHE A 161 -0.69 1.44 11.01
C PHE A 161 0.14 0.45 10.19
N GLN A 162 0.41 0.76 8.91
CA GLN A 162 1.30 -0.01 8.05
C GLN A 162 2.73 -0.15 8.58
N ARG A 163 3.22 0.77 9.42
CA ARG A 163 4.54 0.70 10.04
C ARG A 163 4.49 -0.10 11.34
N GLU A 164 3.65 0.33 12.29
CA GLU A 164 3.58 -0.20 13.65
C GLU A 164 3.00 -1.63 13.68
N PHE A 165 1.92 -1.90 12.94
CA PHE A 165 1.36 -3.26 12.87
C PHE A 165 2.20 -4.22 12.05
N ARG A 166 2.99 -3.76 11.08
CA ARG A 166 3.91 -4.67 10.36
C ARG A 166 4.94 -5.22 11.33
N GLN A 167 5.51 -4.38 12.18
CA GLN A 167 6.55 -4.80 13.11
C GLN A 167 6.01 -5.79 14.14
N VAL A 168 4.84 -5.50 14.74
CA VAL A 168 4.17 -6.40 15.68
C VAL A 168 3.70 -7.69 15.00
N ARG A 169 3.20 -7.64 13.76
CA ARG A 169 2.80 -8.84 13.00
C ARG A 169 4.02 -9.69 12.66
N ILE A 170 5.07 -9.13 12.05
CA ILE A 170 6.28 -9.86 11.65
C ILE A 170 6.93 -10.58 12.84
N GLU A 171 7.00 -9.94 14.01
CA GLU A 171 7.64 -10.53 15.19
C GLU A 171 6.82 -11.66 15.84
N LEU A 172 5.50 -11.68 15.63
CA LEU A 172 4.57 -12.60 16.31
C LEU A 172 3.91 -13.61 15.35
N GLU A 173 4.24 -13.53 14.07
CA GLU A 173 3.60 -14.34 13.04
C GLU A 173 4.11 -15.79 13.09
N PRO A 174 3.21 -16.77 13.29
CA PRO A 174 3.60 -18.16 13.20
C PRO A 174 3.95 -18.47 11.75
N VAL A 175 5.15 -19.02 11.56
CA VAL A 175 5.54 -19.59 10.27
C VAL A 175 4.74 -20.87 10.04
N ASP A 176 4.14 -21.02 8.86
CA ASP A 176 3.48 -22.26 8.50
C ASP A 176 4.51 -23.38 8.21
N SER A 177 4.01 -24.59 7.92
CA SER A 177 4.87 -25.74 7.60
C SER A 177 5.74 -25.58 6.36
N GLU A 178 5.46 -24.59 5.51
CA GLU A 178 6.14 -24.32 4.25
C GLU A 178 7.05 -23.08 4.31
N GLY A 179 7.12 -22.39 5.46
CA GLY A 179 7.95 -21.19 5.61
C GLY A 179 7.23 -19.90 5.26
N ASN A 180 5.92 -19.93 5.03
CA ASN A 180 5.16 -18.73 4.65
C ASN A 180 4.72 -17.94 5.88
N PHE A 181 4.66 -16.63 5.66
CA PHE A 181 4.13 -15.63 6.56
C PHE A 181 2.90 -15.00 5.89
N GLU A 182 1.79 -14.75 6.59
CA GLU A 182 0.68 -13.96 6.01
C GLU A 182 1.13 -12.54 5.64
N SER A 183 2.09 -11.96 6.38
CA SER A 183 2.70 -10.67 6.07
C SER A 183 3.76 -10.73 4.96
N SER A 184 4.03 -11.91 4.41
CA SER A 184 5.03 -12.13 3.39
C SER A 184 4.83 -11.20 2.19
N LEU A 185 5.93 -10.60 1.72
CA LEU A 185 5.93 -9.82 0.47
C LEU A 185 5.45 -10.65 -0.72
N TYR A 186 5.64 -11.98 -0.69
CA TYR A 186 5.13 -12.90 -1.71
C TYR A 186 3.61 -12.80 -1.90
N ASN A 187 2.85 -12.48 -0.84
CA ASN A 187 1.40 -12.31 -0.93
C ASN A 187 0.98 -11.00 -1.64
N GLN A 188 1.92 -10.07 -1.81
CA GLN A 188 1.72 -8.79 -2.50
C GLN A 188 2.26 -8.84 -3.94
N LEU A 189 3.04 -9.85 -4.30
CA LEU A 189 3.60 -9.98 -5.64
C LEU A 189 2.50 -10.27 -6.66
N GLU A 190 2.63 -9.67 -7.83
CA GLU A 190 1.84 -10.07 -8.99
C GLU A 190 2.16 -11.53 -9.34
N GLN A 191 1.13 -12.32 -9.64
CA GLN A 191 1.33 -13.69 -10.11
C GLN A 191 2.02 -13.68 -11.48
N ILE A 192 3.07 -14.49 -11.62
CA ILE A 192 3.74 -14.69 -12.90
C ILE A 192 2.78 -15.44 -13.84
N PRO A 193 2.44 -14.88 -15.03
CA PRO A 193 1.57 -15.56 -15.97
C PRO A 193 2.16 -16.89 -16.47
N ASN A 194 1.32 -17.92 -16.59
CA ASN A 194 1.75 -19.29 -16.93
C ASN A 194 1.09 -19.88 -18.20
N LYS A 195 0.34 -19.07 -18.96
CA LYS A 195 -0.36 -19.48 -20.17
C LYS A 195 0.46 -19.24 -21.44
N ARG A 196 1.64 -19.86 -21.47
CA ARG A 196 2.55 -19.86 -22.63
C ARG A 196 1.98 -20.73 -23.76
N PRO A 197 2.32 -20.45 -25.04
CA PRO A 197 1.96 -21.34 -26.14
C PRO A 197 2.81 -22.62 -26.12
N GLU A 198 2.19 -23.77 -26.37
CA GLU A 198 2.87 -25.07 -26.38
C GLU A 198 3.43 -25.46 -27.75
N ASN A 199 2.68 -25.17 -28.82
CA ASN A 199 2.99 -25.60 -30.18
C ASN A 199 3.03 -24.43 -31.16
N ALA A 200 2.26 -23.37 -30.86
CA ALA A 200 2.16 -22.15 -31.65
C ALA A 200 1.89 -22.45 -33.14
N ASN A 201 0.85 -23.25 -33.41
CA ASN A 201 0.50 -23.74 -34.75
C ASN A 201 0.22 -22.60 -35.74
N LYS A 202 -0.41 -21.51 -35.28
CA LYS A 202 -0.64 -20.31 -36.08
C LYS A 202 0.59 -19.47 -36.34
N LEU A 203 1.77 -19.84 -35.81
CA LEU A 203 3.00 -19.17 -36.22
C LEU A 203 3.23 -19.31 -37.72
N SER A 204 2.82 -20.41 -38.36
CA SER A 204 2.93 -20.55 -39.82
C SER A 204 2.28 -19.39 -40.60
N GLU A 205 1.24 -18.77 -40.06
CA GLU A 205 0.55 -17.61 -40.65
C GLU A 205 1.32 -16.29 -40.49
N LEU A 206 2.29 -16.22 -39.55
CA LEU A 206 3.15 -15.03 -39.37
C LEU A 206 4.16 -14.85 -40.52
N PHE A 207 4.33 -15.85 -41.37
CA PHE A 207 5.44 -15.94 -42.35
C PHE A 207 5.02 -15.80 -43.81
N ASP A 208 3.72 -15.68 -44.10
CA ASP A 208 3.23 -15.90 -45.46
C ASP A 208 3.38 -14.71 -46.41
N ASP A 209 3.78 -13.51 -45.97
CA ASP A 209 3.61 -12.31 -46.82
C ASP A 209 4.84 -11.57 -47.33
N ASP A 210 6.08 -11.77 -46.87
CA ASP A 210 7.19 -10.98 -47.45
C ASP A 210 8.55 -11.64 -47.27
N GLY A 211 9.02 -12.41 -48.27
CA GLY A 211 10.42 -12.58 -48.71
C GLY A 211 11.58 -12.73 -47.69
N PHE A 212 11.30 -12.90 -46.40
CA PHE A 212 12.26 -12.99 -45.30
C PHE A 212 12.49 -14.45 -44.95
N ASP A 213 13.72 -14.75 -44.58
CA ASP A 213 14.18 -16.11 -44.29
C ASP A 213 13.32 -16.77 -43.20
N ASP A 214 12.69 -17.89 -43.57
CA ASP A 214 11.77 -18.81 -42.88
C ASP A 214 12.31 -19.37 -41.53
N SER A 215 13.43 -18.83 -41.03
CA SER A 215 14.23 -19.39 -39.94
C SER A 215 14.28 -18.53 -38.66
N THR A 216 13.79 -17.29 -38.70
CA THR A 216 14.05 -16.30 -37.62
C THR A 216 13.01 -16.25 -36.50
N ILE A 217 11.72 -16.45 -36.79
CA ILE A 217 10.69 -16.58 -35.75
C ILE A 217 10.24 -18.05 -35.71
N ASN A 218 10.14 -18.62 -34.52
CA ASN A 218 9.68 -19.99 -34.32
C ASN A 218 9.14 -20.13 -32.89
N LEU A 219 8.69 -21.34 -32.53
CA LEU A 219 8.19 -21.61 -31.20
C LEU A 219 9.18 -21.18 -30.09
N ASN A 220 10.48 -21.39 -30.28
CA ASN A 220 11.47 -21.03 -29.27
C ASN A 220 11.55 -19.51 -29.10
N THR A 221 11.60 -18.73 -30.19
CA THR A 221 11.70 -17.26 -30.08
C THR A 221 10.43 -16.66 -29.46
N ILE A 222 9.26 -17.23 -29.74
CA ILE A 222 7.99 -16.84 -29.12
C ILE A 222 7.96 -17.20 -27.63
N GLN A 223 8.43 -18.39 -27.26
CA GLN A 223 8.53 -18.81 -25.86
C GLN A 223 9.59 -18.00 -25.08
N GLU A 224 10.67 -17.58 -25.74
CA GLU A 224 11.66 -16.67 -25.18
C GLU A 224 11.06 -15.28 -24.94
N LEU A 225 10.34 -14.73 -25.93
CA LEU A 225 9.62 -13.46 -25.76
C LEU A 225 8.59 -13.55 -24.64
N TYR A 226 7.80 -14.63 -24.58
CA TYR A 226 6.85 -14.87 -23.48
C TYR A 226 7.57 -14.86 -22.13
N SER A 227 8.71 -15.55 -22.03
CA SER A 227 9.49 -15.67 -20.79
C SER A 227 10.12 -14.35 -20.34
N LYS A 228 10.47 -13.47 -21.28
CA LYS A 228 10.91 -12.10 -20.99
C LYS A 228 9.73 -11.29 -20.44
N LEU A 229 8.62 -11.25 -21.17
CA LEU A 229 7.42 -10.49 -20.81
C LEU A 229 6.78 -10.96 -19.49
N SER A 230 6.80 -12.26 -19.19
CA SER A 230 6.17 -12.81 -17.97
C SER A 230 6.84 -12.33 -16.68
N LYS A 231 8.08 -11.84 -16.75
CA LYS A 231 8.83 -11.27 -15.62
C LYS A 231 8.62 -9.77 -15.45
N ILE A 232 7.98 -9.11 -16.42
CA ILE A 232 7.73 -7.67 -16.42
C ILE A 232 6.39 -7.39 -15.72
N PRO A 233 6.32 -6.40 -14.80
CA PRO A 233 5.07 -6.02 -14.15
C PRO A 233 3.99 -5.69 -15.17
N ARG A 234 2.72 -6.05 -14.90
CA ARG A 234 1.62 -5.80 -15.84
C ARG A 234 1.48 -4.33 -16.22
N VAL A 235 1.66 -3.43 -15.25
CA VAL A 235 1.57 -1.97 -15.49
C VAL A 235 2.62 -1.49 -16.50
N THR A 236 3.82 -2.07 -16.47
CA THR A 236 4.89 -1.79 -17.42
C THR A 236 4.59 -2.42 -18.79
N ARG A 237 4.07 -3.65 -18.82
CA ARG A 237 3.64 -4.32 -20.06
C ARG A 237 2.53 -3.54 -20.80
N GLU A 238 1.67 -2.81 -20.10
CA GLU A 238 0.65 -1.95 -20.71
C GLU A 238 1.23 -0.88 -21.63
N LEU A 239 2.50 -0.50 -21.46
CA LEU A 239 3.15 0.43 -22.38
C LEU A 239 3.29 -0.14 -23.80
N ILE A 240 3.40 -1.46 -23.97
CA ILE A 240 3.56 -2.10 -25.29
C ILE A 240 2.36 -1.78 -26.21
N PRO A 241 1.10 -2.11 -25.85
CA PRO A 241 -0.04 -1.73 -26.67
C PRO A 241 -0.23 -0.21 -26.78
N ILE A 242 0.17 0.58 -25.77
CA ILE A 242 0.12 2.05 -25.87
C ILE A 242 1.10 2.58 -26.92
N ILE A 243 2.31 2.02 -27.01
CA ILE A 243 3.30 2.34 -28.05
C ILE A 243 2.70 2.06 -29.43
N VAL A 244 2.02 0.91 -29.59
CA VAL A 244 1.34 0.53 -30.85
C VAL A 244 0.20 1.48 -31.20
N GLU A 245 -0.70 1.76 -30.24
CA GLU A 245 -1.92 2.55 -30.46
C GLU A 245 -1.68 4.06 -30.59
N ARG A 246 -0.64 4.59 -29.95
CA ARG A 246 -0.36 6.05 -29.89
C ARG A 246 0.90 6.46 -30.63
N GLY A 247 1.73 5.49 -30.99
CA GLY A 247 2.95 5.70 -31.74
C GLY A 247 2.72 5.68 -33.25
N ALA A 248 3.76 5.28 -33.97
CA ALA A 248 3.75 5.08 -35.40
C ALA A 248 4.54 3.81 -35.74
N LYS A 249 4.10 3.11 -36.79
CA LYS A 249 4.88 2.05 -37.42
C LYS A 249 5.67 2.66 -38.58
N LYS A 250 7.00 2.63 -38.50
CA LYS A 250 7.93 3.14 -39.55
C LYS A 250 9.36 2.69 -39.27
N HIS A 251 10.27 2.93 -40.19
CA HIS A 251 11.70 2.80 -39.94
C HIS A 251 12.21 3.82 -38.90
N PHE A 252 12.69 3.32 -37.76
CA PHE A 252 13.38 4.15 -36.76
C PHE A 252 14.87 3.81 -36.68
N ASN A 253 15.19 2.56 -36.34
CA ASN A 253 16.56 2.10 -36.10
C ASN A 253 16.91 0.84 -36.91
N HIS A 254 15.93 -0.03 -37.18
CA HIS A 254 16.15 -1.30 -37.86
C HIS A 254 15.90 -1.23 -39.37
N MET A 255 16.30 -2.29 -40.09
CA MET A 255 16.09 -2.42 -41.55
C MET A 255 14.63 -2.70 -41.95
N TYR A 256 13.69 -2.65 -41.00
CA TYR A 256 12.26 -2.93 -41.19
C TYR A 256 11.40 -1.90 -40.45
N ASP A 257 10.10 -1.86 -40.79
CA ASP A 257 9.14 -0.98 -40.12
C ASP A 257 8.78 -1.53 -38.75
N GLU A 258 8.95 -0.73 -37.71
CA GLU A 258 8.77 -1.11 -36.31
C GLU A 258 7.83 -0.14 -35.60
N TYR A 259 7.14 -0.62 -34.55
CA TYR A 259 6.31 0.24 -33.72
C TYR A 259 7.20 1.08 -32.80
N GLY A 260 7.03 2.40 -32.85
CA GLY A 260 7.76 3.33 -31.99
C GLY A 260 7.00 4.59 -31.63
N ILE A 261 7.44 5.26 -30.57
CA ILE A 261 6.78 6.43 -30.00
C ILE A 261 7.80 7.43 -29.43
N LEU A 262 7.42 8.71 -29.36
CA LEU A 262 8.18 9.70 -28.62
C LEU A 262 7.95 9.53 -27.11
N PRO A 263 9.00 9.51 -26.25
CA PRO A 263 8.85 9.41 -24.80
C PRO A 263 7.90 10.47 -24.22
N GLN A 264 7.90 11.68 -24.78
CA GLN A 264 7.04 12.78 -24.34
C GLN A 264 5.55 12.48 -24.58
N VAL A 265 5.20 11.68 -25.59
CA VAL A 265 3.80 11.26 -25.82
C VAL A 265 3.35 10.32 -24.71
N LEU A 266 4.20 9.37 -24.29
CA LEU A 266 3.92 8.51 -23.14
C LEU A 266 3.79 9.33 -21.86
N LYS A 267 4.79 10.18 -21.58
CA LYS A 267 4.80 11.07 -20.40
C LYS A 267 3.50 11.85 -20.27
N ASN A 268 3.11 12.55 -21.34
CA ASN A 268 1.99 13.47 -21.30
C ASN A 268 0.64 12.74 -21.32
N SER A 269 0.54 11.62 -22.03
CA SER A 269 -0.71 10.83 -22.11
C SER A 269 -1.02 10.12 -20.79
N LEU A 270 0.02 9.65 -20.08
CA LEU A 270 -0.11 8.92 -18.81
C LEU A 270 0.07 9.81 -17.58
N ARG A 271 0.42 11.09 -17.77
CA ARG A 271 0.72 12.06 -16.71
C ARG A 271 1.85 11.59 -15.78
N PHE A 272 2.85 10.93 -16.33
CA PHE A 272 4.05 10.54 -15.60
C PHE A 272 4.96 11.73 -15.34
N THR A 273 5.60 11.71 -14.18
CA THR A 273 6.85 12.43 -13.93
C THR A 273 7.99 11.83 -14.77
N ASP A 274 9.10 12.57 -14.91
CA ASP A 274 10.27 12.02 -15.61
C ASP A 274 10.83 10.76 -14.92
N ASN A 275 10.81 10.72 -13.58
CA ASN A 275 11.28 9.55 -12.84
C ASN A 275 10.39 8.33 -13.04
N GLU A 276 9.07 8.50 -13.03
CA GLU A 276 8.13 7.40 -13.29
C GLU A 276 8.32 6.85 -14.70
N LEU A 277 8.35 7.71 -15.73
CA LEU A 277 8.57 7.25 -17.10
C LEU A 277 9.92 6.55 -17.27
N ASN A 278 11.00 7.13 -16.73
CA ASN A 278 12.33 6.53 -16.83
C ASN A 278 12.42 5.18 -16.12
N SER A 279 11.71 5.01 -15.00
CA SER A 279 11.62 3.73 -14.30
C SER A 279 11.00 2.65 -15.19
N GLU A 280 9.87 2.96 -15.83
CA GLU A 280 9.20 2.00 -16.73
C GLU A 280 10.03 1.69 -17.99
N ILE A 281 10.66 2.71 -18.58
CA ILE A 281 11.56 2.54 -19.74
C ILE A 281 12.74 1.64 -19.36
N ALA A 282 13.34 1.84 -18.18
CA ALA A 282 14.48 1.06 -17.73
C ALA A 282 14.14 -0.44 -17.60
N ILE A 283 12.97 -0.76 -17.05
CA ILE A 283 12.48 -2.15 -16.93
C ILE A 283 12.33 -2.80 -18.31
N LEU A 284 11.69 -2.11 -19.26
CA LEU A 284 11.50 -2.65 -20.61
C LEU A 284 12.82 -2.76 -21.40
N THR A 285 13.76 -1.85 -21.16
CA THR A 285 15.08 -1.85 -21.81
C THR A 285 15.93 -3.00 -21.28
N ASP A 286 15.97 -3.22 -19.97
CA ASP A 286 16.70 -4.33 -19.34
C ASP A 286 16.18 -5.70 -19.80
N ALA A 287 14.86 -5.79 -20.07
CA ALA A 287 14.23 -7.00 -20.59
C ALA A 287 14.38 -7.18 -22.13
N ASP A 288 15.13 -6.32 -22.81
CA ASP A 288 15.29 -6.29 -24.27
C ASP A 288 13.95 -6.20 -25.04
N ILE A 289 12.94 -5.53 -24.48
CA ILE A 289 11.63 -5.35 -25.13
C ILE A 289 11.57 -4.05 -25.94
N ILE A 290 12.28 -3.02 -25.48
CA ILE A 290 12.34 -1.73 -26.15
C ILE A 290 13.76 -1.24 -26.34
N TYR A 291 13.95 -0.41 -27.37
CA TYR A 291 15.17 0.33 -27.63
C TYR A 291 14.90 1.81 -27.41
N PHE A 292 15.72 2.44 -26.57
CA PHE A 292 15.70 3.89 -26.38
C PHE A 292 16.77 4.51 -27.28
N GLY A 293 16.31 5.16 -28.35
CA GLY A 293 17.15 5.67 -29.42
C GLY A 293 17.14 7.19 -29.54
N GLU A 294 18.11 7.68 -30.30
CA GLU A 294 18.33 9.09 -30.59
C GLU A 294 18.35 9.32 -32.11
N ASN A 295 17.65 10.33 -32.59
CA ASN A 295 17.64 10.73 -34.00
C ASN A 295 17.64 12.26 -34.12
N TYR A 296 18.36 12.79 -35.10
CA TYR A 296 18.38 14.22 -35.40
C TYR A 296 17.34 14.55 -36.47
N ILE A 297 16.40 15.44 -36.16
CA ILE A 297 15.50 16.05 -37.14
C ILE A 297 16.00 17.47 -37.39
N GLY A 298 16.76 17.65 -38.47
CA GLY A 298 17.54 18.87 -38.68
C GLY A 298 18.67 18.97 -37.65
N GLU A 299 18.71 20.05 -36.88
CA GLU A 299 19.70 20.27 -35.81
C GLU A 299 19.20 19.86 -34.41
N ILE A 300 17.96 19.38 -34.30
CA ILE A 300 17.34 19.05 -33.01
C ILE A 300 17.47 17.56 -32.74
N LEU A 301 18.01 17.21 -31.59
CA LEU A 301 18.05 15.84 -31.09
C LEU A 301 16.67 15.44 -30.55
N HIS A 302 16.11 14.39 -31.14
CA HIS A 302 14.87 13.75 -30.70
C HIS A 302 15.18 12.37 -30.14
N HIS A 303 14.52 12.01 -29.04
CA HIS A 303 14.57 10.67 -28.48
C HIS A 303 13.31 9.90 -28.92
N TYR A 304 13.45 8.61 -29.15
CA TYR A 304 12.35 7.72 -29.49
C TYR A 304 12.48 6.39 -28.74
N ILE A 305 11.36 5.69 -28.59
CA ILE A 305 11.28 4.34 -28.06
C ILE A 305 10.73 3.47 -29.18
N THR A 306 11.38 2.35 -29.49
CA THR A 306 10.85 1.35 -30.42
C THR A 306 10.80 -0.04 -29.79
N LEU A 307 9.93 -0.90 -30.29
CA LEU A 307 9.93 -2.32 -29.94
C LEU A 307 11.07 -3.02 -30.69
N THR A 308 11.98 -3.66 -29.95
CA THR A 308 13.30 -4.15 -30.41
C THR A 308 13.26 -5.33 -31.38
N ASP A 309 12.30 -6.23 -31.21
CA ASP A 309 12.35 -7.57 -31.77
C ASP A 309 11.37 -7.73 -32.94
N MET A 310 11.80 -8.37 -34.02
CA MET A 310 10.92 -8.74 -35.14
C MET A 310 9.78 -9.64 -34.65
N THR A 311 10.05 -10.50 -33.67
CA THR A 311 9.08 -11.41 -33.03
C THR A 311 7.94 -10.65 -32.35
N ILE A 312 8.23 -9.59 -31.58
CA ILE A 312 7.17 -8.83 -30.90
C ILE A 312 6.37 -8.00 -31.90
N ASN A 313 7.03 -7.40 -32.89
CA ASN A 313 6.36 -6.64 -33.95
C ASN A 313 5.45 -7.54 -34.80
N ALA A 314 5.93 -8.71 -35.23
CA ALA A 314 5.16 -9.69 -36.00
C ALA A 314 3.97 -10.24 -35.20
N LEU A 315 4.16 -10.56 -33.91
CA LEU A 315 3.08 -11.00 -33.03
C LEU A 315 1.98 -9.94 -32.91
N ILE A 316 2.36 -8.66 -32.83
CA ILE A 316 1.41 -7.53 -32.79
C ILE A 316 0.65 -7.45 -34.11
N ASP A 317 1.34 -7.49 -35.24
CA ASP A 317 0.72 -7.40 -36.57
C ASP A 317 -0.31 -8.50 -36.79
N TRP A 318 0.06 -9.76 -36.56
CA TRP A 318 -0.85 -10.89 -36.65
C TRP A 318 -2.04 -10.79 -35.70
N SER A 319 -1.81 -10.28 -34.47
CA SER A 319 -2.90 -10.05 -33.52
C SER A 319 -3.90 -9.04 -34.06
N LEU A 320 -3.42 -7.94 -34.65
CA LEU A 320 -4.26 -6.90 -35.23
C LEU A 320 -5.03 -7.42 -36.45
N GLU A 321 -4.37 -8.15 -37.35
CA GLU A 321 -4.98 -8.77 -38.54
C GLU A 321 -6.08 -9.77 -38.20
N ASN A 322 -5.90 -10.52 -37.11
CA ASN A 322 -6.86 -11.51 -36.62
C ASN A 322 -7.90 -10.92 -35.64
N ASN A 323 -7.98 -9.60 -35.49
CA ASN A 323 -8.87 -8.92 -34.54
C ASN A 323 -8.70 -9.39 -33.07
N ILE A 324 -7.50 -9.83 -32.71
CA ILE A 324 -7.13 -10.19 -31.35
C ILE A 324 -6.67 -8.93 -30.62
N SER A 325 -7.27 -8.67 -29.46
CA SER A 325 -6.93 -7.52 -28.63
C SER A 325 -5.50 -7.62 -28.10
N ILE A 326 -4.56 -6.85 -28.66
CA ILE A 326 -3.17 -6.74 -28.17
C ILE A 326 -3.12 -6.36 -26.68
N ARG A 327 -4.02 -5.49 -26.21
CA ARG A 327 -4.15 -5.17 -24.79
C ARG A 327 -4.44 -6.39 -23.92
N LYS A 328 -5.31 -7.30 -24.38
CA LYS A 328 -5.63 -8.54 -23.66
C LYS A 328 -4.42 -9.47 -23.69
N MET A 329 -3.76 -9.60 -24.85
CA MET A 329 -2.59 -10.44 -25.04
C MET A 329 -1.44 -10.07 -24.09
N PHE A 330 -1.06 -8.79 -24.02
CA PHE A 330 0.05 -8.35 -23.17
C PHE A 330 -0.34 -8.18 -21.69
N ASN A 331 -1.61 -7.94 -21.36
CA ASN A 331 -2.03 -7.81 -19.95
C ASN A 331 -2.27 -9.16 -19.30
N THR A 332 -3.02 -10.05 -19.96
CA THR A 332 -3.35 -11.37 -19.42
C THR A 332 -2.28 -12.41 -19.66
N MET A 333 -1.41 -12.18 -20.66
CA MET A 333 -0.38 -13.13 -21.08
C MET A 333 -0.97 -14.54 -21.32
N ASP A 334 -2.18 -14.57 -21.89
CA ASP A 334 -2.81 -15.79 -22.37
C ASP A 334 -2.53 -15.93 -23.87
N TRP A 335 -1.50 -16.70 -24.19
CA TRP A 335 -1.01 -16.88 -25.56
C TRP A 335 -1.42 -18.22 -26.17
N THR A 336 -2.32 -18.95 -25.50
CA THR A 336 -2.89 -20.22 -25.98
C THR A 336 -3.63 -20.09 -27.32
N VAL A 337 -4.05 -18.87 -27.69
CA VAL A 337 -4.64 -18.56 -29.01
C VAL A 337 -3.70 -18.87 -30.18
N LEU A 338 -2.39 -18.92 -29.94
CA LEU A 338 -1.39 -19.30 -30.94
C LEU A 338 -1.36 -20.82 -31.19
N ASP A 339 -1.86 -21.62 -30.23
CA ASP A 339 -1.88 -23.09 -30.32
C ASP A 339 -3.11 -23.63 -31.06
N GLU A 340 -4.23 -22.90 -31.00
CA GLU A 340 -5.43 -23.11 -31.83
C GLU A 340 -5.07 -22.97 -33.30
#